data_AF-A0A3P6C6H3-F1
#
_entry.id   AF-A0A3P6C6H3-F1
#
_cell.length_a   1.000
_cell.length_b   1.000
_cell.length_c   1.000
_cell.angle_alpha   90.00
_cell.angle_beta   90.00
_cell.angle_gamma   90.00
#
_symmetry.space_group_name_H-M   'P 1'
#
loop_
_entity.id
_entity.type
_entity.pdbx_description
1 polymer ?
#
loop_
_entity_poly.entity_id
_entity_poly.type
_entity_poly.pdbx_seq_one_letter_code
_entity_poly.pdbx_strand_id
1 'polypeptide(L)'
;MGEEEDAVSLDQNSSGGGEDSSLRRNRHSSPLPPHLSSKVLTLPTVLTLGRVAAVPILVATFYVDCWWGRTATTSIFIAAAITDWLDGYIARKMRLGSAFGAFLDPVADKLMVAATLILLCTKPMDAIVLGPVPWLVTVPSIAIIGREITMSAVREWAASQNGKLSQAVAVNSLGKWKTATQMIALTILLASRDSSFERLLPSGIGLLYVSAGLSVWSLVVYMRQIMRVLLKKK
;
A
#
# COMPACT_ATOMS: atom_id res chain seq x y z
N MET A 1 2.76 -24.29 98.69
CA MET A 1 2.42 -25.40 97.77
C MET A 1 3.01 -24.99 96.44
N GLY A 2 4.32 -25.21 96.24
CA GLY A 2 4.90 -26.46 95.72
C GLY A 2 4.96 -26.30 94.19
N GLU A 3 6.07 -26.45 93.46
CA GLU A 3 7.32 -27.17 93.68
C GLU A 3 8.48 -26.48 92.91
N GLU A 4 9.68 -26.68 93.44
CA GLU A 4 11.01 -26.50 92.85
C GLU A 4 11.32 -27.60 91.81
N GLU A 5 12.21 -27.27 90.87
CA GLU A 5 13.26 -28.14 90.27
C GLU A 5 12.77 -29.40 89.48
N ASP A 6 13.39 -29.87 88.40
CA ASP A 6 14.76 -29.76 87.96
C ASP A 6 14.91 -30.22 86.50
N ALA A 7 16.12 -29.98 85.97
CA ALA A 7 16.65 -30.28 84.65
C ALA A 7 16.38 -31.69 84.07
N VAL A 8 16.53 -31.84 82.74
CA VAL A 8 17.59 -32.68 82.12
C VAL A 8 17.51 -32.65 80.58
N SER A 9 18.71 -32.48 80.03
CA SER A 9 19.18 -32.42 78.65
C SER A 9 18.98 -33.70 77.81
N LEU A 10 18.83 -33.53 76.49
CA LEU A 10 19.63 -34.15 75.39
C LEU A 10 18.82 -34.50 74.14
N ASP A 11 19.18 -33.81 73.05
CA ASP A 11 19.50 -34.32 71.70
C ASP A 11 18.76 -35.56 71.15
N GLN A 12 18.01 -35.40 70.04
CA GLN A 12 18.25 -36.14 68.80
C GLN A 12 17.31 -35.76 67.63
N ASN A 13 17.98 -35.43 66.53
CA ASN A 13 17.58 -35.34 65.13
C ASN A 13 16.54 -36.37 64.62
N SER A 14 15.46 -35.93 63.95
CA SER A 14 14.84 -36.68 62.84
C SER A 14 13.91 -35.83 61.96
N SER A 15 14.32 -35.70 60.69
CA SER A 15 13.50 -35.73 59.46
C SER A 15 12.36 -34.72 59.25
N GLY A 16 12.69 -33.70 58.47
CA GLY A 16 11.78 -32.93 57.61
C GLY A 16 12.63 -31.90 56.88
N GLY A 17 13.08 -32.06 55.63
CA GLY A 17 12.39 -32.67 54.50
C GLY A 17 11.73 -31.57 53.68
N GLY A 18 12.52 -30.65 53.12
CA GLY A 18 12.03 -29.69 52.15
C GLY A 18 12.71 -28.34 52.22
N GLU A 19 13.18 -27.92 51.05
CA GLU A 19 13.35 -26.51 50.66
C GLU A 19 14.72 -25.88 50.90
N ASP A 20 15.18 -25.20 49.84
CA ASP A 20 16.38 -24.39 49.72
C ASP A 20 17.75 -25.06 49.79
N SER A 21 18.23 -25.54 48.62
CA SER A 21 19.57 -25.19 48.10
C SER A 21 19.91 -26.00 46.84
N SER A 22 19.26 -25.67 45.71
CA SER A 22 19.90 -25.89 44.42
C SER A 22 19.91 -24.57 43.66
N LEU A 23 21.01 -23.86 43.86
CA LEU A 23 21.53 -22.81 43.00
C LEU A 23 21.61 -23.34 41.57
N ARG A 24 20.47 -23.30 40.86
CA ARG A 24 20.40 -23.37 39.40
C ARG A 24 20.98 -22.09 38.85
N ARG A 25 22.31 -22.01 38.88
CA ARG A 25 23.11 -21.11 38.05
C ARG A 25 23.05 -21.63 36.61
N ASN A 26 21.88 -21.54 35.98
CA ASN A 26 21.77 -21.55 34.53
C ASN A 26 21.48 -20.11 34.11
N ARG A 27 22.56 -19.35 33.88
CA ARG A 27 22.50 -18.17 33.03
C ARG A 27 22.07 -18.67 31.65
N HIS A 28 20.77 -18.67 31.39
CA HIS A 28 20.28 -18.59 30.04
C HIS A 28 20.78 -17.25 29.51
N SER A 29 21.88 -17.30 28.76
CA SER A 29 22.18 -16.28 27.77
C SER A 29 20.97 -16.22 26.85
N SER A 30 20.09 -15.26 27.10
CA SER A 30 19.09 -14.84 26.13
C SER A 30 19.84 -14.62 24.81
N PRO A 31 19.49 -15.32 23.71
CA PRO A 31 20.08 -15.01 22.43
C PRO A 31 19.78 -13.55 22.17
N LEU A 32 20.84 -12.74 22.03
CA LEU A 32 20.72 -11.36 21.59
C LEU A 32 19.83 -11.36 20.35
N PRO A 33 18.81 -10.49 20.27
CA PRO A 33 18.02 -10.38 19.05
C PRO A 33 19.00 -10.19 17.89
N PRO A 34 18.85 -10.96 16.79
CA PRO A 34 19.70 -10.76 15.64
C PRO A 34 19.61 -9.29 15.28
N HIS A 35 20.75 -8.62 15.22
CA HIS A 35 20.85 -7.28 14.67
C HIS A 35 20.24 -7.38 13.27
N LEU A 36 18.99 -6.93 13.14
CA LEU A 36 18.35 -6.78 11.86
C LEU A 36 19.20 -5.74 11.17
N SER A 37 20.15 -6.19 10.34
CA SER A 37 20.91 -5.32 9.46
C SER A 37 19.85 -4.60 8.64
N SER A 38 19.53 -3.38 9.07
CA SER A 38 18.53 -2.52 8.49
C SER A 38 19.16 -1.97 7.21
N LYS A 39 19.31 -2.84 6.21
CA LYS A 39 19.62 -2.39 4.86
C LYS A 39 18.38 -1.67 4.36
N VAL A 40 18.40 -0.35 4.56
CA VAL A 40 17.40 0.58 4.06
C VAL A 40 17.30 0.47 2.54
N LEU A 41 18.43 0.20 1.86
CA LEU A 41 18.47 -0.13 0.44
C LEU A 41 18.37 -1.64 0.21
N THR A 42 17.15 -2.10 -0.09
CA THR A 42 16.92 -3.38 -0.77
C THR A 42 16.60 -3.12 -2.25
N LEU A 43 16.77 -4.12 -3.11
CA LEU A 43 16.46 -3.99 -4.54
C LEU A 43 15.02 -3.46 -4.76
N PRO A 44 13.96 -3.99 -4.10
CA PRO A 44 12.61 -3.42 -4.20
C PRO A 44 12.54 -1.94 -3.78
N THR A 45 13.23 -1.55 -2.70
CA THR A 45 13.23 -0.15 -2.24
C THR A 45 13.83 0.81 -3.28
N VAL A 46 14.90 0.40 -3.96
CA VAL A 46 15.52 1.21 -5.03
C VAL A 46 14.56 1.36 -6.21
N LEU A 47 13.83 0.31 -6.57
CA LEU A 47 12.82 0.35 -7.63
C LEU A 47 11.67 1.30 -7.28
N THR A 48 11.15 1.25 -6.05
CA THR A 48 10.11 2.16 -5.57
C THR A 48 10.60 3.62 -5.56
N LEU A 49 11.82 3.88 -5.08
CA LEU A 49 12.42 5.22 -5.12
C LEU A 49 12.62 5.71 -6.56
N GLY A 50 13.02 4.82 -7.47
CA GLY A 50 13.10 5.10 -8.90
C GLY A 50 11.74 5.52 -9.48
N ARG A 51 10.63 4.88 -9.05
CA ARG A 51 9.27 5.28 -9.46
C ARG A 51 8.91 6.68 -8.98
N VAL A 52 9.22 7.02 -7.73
CA VAL A 52 9.00 8.37 -7.20
C VAL A 52 9.81 9.40 -8.00
N ALA A 53 11.07 9.10 -8.30
CA ALA A 53 11.92 9.95 -9.14
C ALA A 53 11.46 10.03 -10.61
N ALA A 54 10.76 9.02 -11.12
CA ALA A 54 10.20 9.02 -12.46
C ALA A 54 9.03 10.00 -12.63
N VAL A 55 8.30 10.33 -11.56
CA VAL A 55 7.17 11.28 -11.60
C VAL A 55 7.59 12.66 -12.15
N PRO A 56 8.61 13.37 -11.62
CA PRO A 56 9.03 14.65 -12.17
C PRO A 56 9.58 14.54 -13.60
N ILE A 57 10.22 13.42 -13.95
CA ILE A 57 10.70 13.17 -15.32
C ILE A 57 9.51 12.99 -16.28
N LEU A 58 8.48 12.25 -15.85
CA LEU A 58 7.22 12.11 -16.58
C LEU A 58 6.54 13.47 -16.79
N VAL A 59 6.50 14.33 -15.76
CA VAL A 59 5.99 15.70 -15.88
C VAL A 59 6.79 16.50 -16.90
N ALA A 60 8.13 16.49 -16.79
CA ALA A 60 9.00 17.23 -17.70
C ALA A 60 8.82 16.80 -19.16
N THR A 61 8.84 15.49 -19.42
CA THR A 61 8.65 14.92 -20.76
C THR A 61 7.26 15.16 -21.32
N PHE A 62 6.22 15.20 -20.47
CA PHE A 62 4.84 15.44 -20.91
C PHE A 62 4.66 16.80 -21.59
N TYR A 63 5.36 17.83 -21.10
CA TYR A 63 5.30 19.18 -21.64
C TYR A 63 6.17 19.41 -22.88
N VAL A 64 7.01 18.45 -23.26
CA VAL A 64 7.78 18.56 -24.50
C VAL A 64 6.88 18.24 -25.70
N ASP A 65 6.52 19.28 -26.47
CA ASP A 65 5.62 19.20 -27.63
C ASP A 65 6.32 18.71 -28.90
N CYS A 66 6.92 17.52 -28.83
CA CYS A 66 7.51 16.84 -29.97
C CYS A 66 7.14 15.35 -29.98
N TRP A 67 7.41 14.66 -31.09
CA TRP A 67 7.12 13.23 -31.21
C TRP A 67 7.88 12.40 -30.16
N TRP A 68 9.16 12.69 -29.91
CA TRP A 68 9.93 11.93 -28.92
C TRP A 68 9.43 12.17 -27.49
N GLY A 69 8.95 13.38 -27.17
CA GLY A 69 8.44 13.72 -25.84
C GLY A 69 7.19 12.91 -25.47
N ARG A 70 6.26 12.77 -26.43
CA ARG A 70 5.04 11.94 -26.29
C ARG A 70 5.38 10.46 -26.09
N THR A 71 6.28 9.92 -26.91
CA THR A 71 6.76 8.54 -26.78
C THR A 71 7.47 8.33 -25.45
N ALA A 72 8.39 9.22 -25.07
CA ALA A 72 9.13 9.15 -23.81
C ALA A 72 8.20 9.15 -22.60
N THR A 73 7.21 10.06 -22.57
CA THR A 73 6.21 10.14 -21.49
C THR A 73 5.48 8.81 -21.32
N THR A 74 5.00 8.25 -22.43
CA THR A 74 4.27 6.97 -22.46
C THR A 74 5.18 5.82 -22.01
N SER A 75 6.41 5.76 -22.52
CA SER A 75 7.40 4.76 -22.16
C SER A 75 7.80 4.82 -20.68
N ILE A 76 7.97 6.02 -20.11
CA ILE A 76 8.28 6.21 -18.68
C ILE A 76 7.12 5.67 -17.83
N PHE A 77 5.88 6.00 -18.19
CA PHE A 77 4.71 5.51 -17.47
C PHE A 77 4.62 3.98 -17.51
N ILE A 78 4.79 3.37 -18.69
CA ILE A 78 4.81 1.91 -18.86
C ILE A 78 5.94 1.28 -18.06
N ALA A 79 7.15 1.82 -18.14
CA ALA A 79 8.30 1.32 -17.40
C ALA A 79 8.05 1.40 -15.89
N ALA A 80 7.48 2.49 -15.39
CA ALA A 80 7.12 2.64 -13.98
C ALA A 80 6.08 1.61 -13.53
N ALA A 81 5.06 1.35 -14.34
CA ALA A 81 4.02 0.35 -14.08
C ALA A 81 4.57 -1.08 -14.07
N ILE A 82 5.46 -1.40 -15.01
CA ILE A 82 6.15 -2.70 -15.04
C ILE A 82 7.04 -2.86 -13.81
N THR A 83 7.73 -1.78 -13.40
CA THR A 83 8.63 -1.79 -12.24
C THR A 83 7.87 -2.05 -10.93
N ASP A 84 6.63 -1.53 -10.80
CA ASP A 84 5.69 -1.81 -9.69
C ASP A 84 5.19 -3.25 -9.63
N TRP A 85 4.97 -3.85 -10.78
CA TRP A 85 4.64 -5.26 -10.79
C TRP A 85 5.86 -6.12 -10.44
N LEU A 86 7.04 -5.72 -10.91
CA LEU A 86 8.29 -6.45 -10.74
C LEU A 86 8.82 -6.39 -9.29
N ASP A 87 8.81 -5.23 -8.64
CA ASP A 87 9.27 -5.11 -7.26
C ASP A 87 8.38 -5.91 -6.29
N GLY A 88 7.05 -5.93 -6.49
CA GLY A 88 6.11 -6.77 -5.75
C GLY A 88 6.30 -8.27 -6.02
N TYR A 89 6.69 -8.66 -7.24
CA TYR A 89 7.06 -10.04 -7.54
C TYR A 89 8.36 -10.46 -6.85
N ILE A 90 9.40 -9.62 -6.94
CA ILE A 90 10.72 -9.87 -6.34
C ILE A 90 10.61 -9.92 -4.81
N ALA A 91 9.90 -8.97 -4.19
CA ALA A 91 9.70 -8.93 -2.74
C ALA A 91 9.04 -10.20 -2.22
N ARG A 92 8.02 -10.71 -2.92
CA ARG A 92 7.34 -11.97 -2.56
C ARG A 92 8.24 -13.19 -2.72
N LYS A 93 9.04 -13.24 -3.79
CA LYS A 93 9.89 -14.41 -4.09
C LYS A 93 11.14 -14.47 -3.22
N MET A 94 11.76 -13.32 -2.94
CA MET A 94 13.05 -13.26 -2.25
C MET A 94 12.93 -13.00 -0.75
N ARG A 95 11.73 -12.66 -0.23
CA ARG A 95 11.51 -12.23 1.17
C ARG A 95 12.44 -11.07 1.60
N LEU A 96 12.92 -10.32 0.62
CA LEU A 96 13.74 -9.13 0.81
C LEU A 96 12.81 -7.93 0.71
N GLY A 97 12.61 -7.23 1.83
CA GLY A 97 11.82 -6.01 1.88
C GLY A 97 12.22 -5.18 3.09
N SER A 98 12.25 -3.87 2.92
CA SER A 98 12.45 -2.92 4.02
C SER A 98 11.10 -2.33 4.45
N ALA A 99 10.94 -2.01 5.73
CA ALA A 99 9.74 -1.35 6.25
C ALA A 99 9.49 -0.01 5.53
N PHE A 100 10.56 0.71 5.20
CA PHE A 100 10.49 1.97 4.45
C PHE A 100 10.00 1.78 3.01
N GLY A 101 10.49 0.76 2.30
CA GLY A 101 10.02 0.44 0.95
C GLY A 101 8.54 0.05 0.94
N ALA A 102 8.10 -0.76 1.91
CA ALA A 102 6.71 -1.16 2.04
C ALA A 102 5.75 0.02 2.32
N PHE A 103 6.24 1.05 3.00
CA PHE A 103 5.51 2.30 3.20
C PHE A 103 5.47 3.17 1.93
N LEU A 104 6.60 3.30 1.24
CA LEU A 104 6.70 4.11 0.02
C LEU A 104 5.90 3.56 -1.15
N ASP A 105 5.76 2.24 -1.26
CA ASP A 105 5.16 1.60 -2.43
C ASP A 105 3.70 2.05 -2.70
N PRO A 106 2.77 2.03 -1.72
CA PRO A 106 1.43 2.59 -1.88
C PRO A 106 1.38 4.11 -2.12
N VAL A 107 2.45 4.84 -1.79
CA VAL A 107 2.56 6.28 -2.01
C VAL A 107 2.98 6.55 -3.45
N ALA A 108 4.03 5.86 -3.91
CA ALA A 108 4.58 5.98 -5.26
C ALA A 108 3.53 5.64 -6.34
N ASP A 109 2.76 4.57 -6.13
CA ASP A 109 1.66 4.17 -7.04
C ASP A 109 0.62 5.30 -7.21
N LYS A 110 0.10 5.84 -6.11
CA LYS A 110 -0.90 6.91 -6.13
C LYS A 110 -0.37 8.20 -6.72
N LEU A 111 0.88 8.56 -6.42
CA LEU A 111 1.51 9.76 -6.98
C LEU A 111 1.64 9.65 -8.50
N MET A 112 2.10 8.51 -9.02
CA MET A 112 2.26 8.29 -10.45
C MET A 112 0.93 8.40 -11.20
N VAL A 113 -0.11 7.74 -10.67
CA VAL A 113 -1.48 7.79 -11.22
C VAL A 113 -2.04 9.21 -11.18
N ALA A 114 -1.98 9.86 -10.01
CA ALA A 114 -2.55 11.19 -9.82
C ALA A 114 -1.86 12.23 -10.70
N ALA A 115 -0.52 12.20 -10.77
CA ALA A 115 0.25 13.08 -11.64
C ALA A 115 -0.15 12.89 -13.11
N THR A 116 -0.25 11.64 -13.57
CA THR A 116 -0.66 11.33 -14.94
C THR A 116 -2.06 11.85 -15.26
N LEU A 117 -3.04 11.61 -14.37
CA LEU A 117 -4.41 12.12 -14.54
C LEU A 117 -4.45 13.65 -14.60
N ILE A 118 -3.71 14.32 -13.71
CA ILE A 118 -3.63 15.79 -13.69
C ILE A 118 -3.03 16.30 -15.00
N LEU A 119 -1.93 15.72 -15.48
CA LEU A 119 -1.31 16.09 -16.75
C LEU A 119 -2.26 15.89 -17.94
N LEU A 120 -3.00 14.78 -17.97
CA LEU A 120 -4.01 14.56 -18.99
C LEU A 120 -5.14 15.60 -18.96
N CYS A 121 -5.40 16.23 -17.81
CA CYS A 121 -6.35 17.33 -17.70
C CYS A 121 -5.79 18.68 -18.18
N THR A 122 -4.46 18.88 -18.18
CA THR A 122 -3.86 20.17 -18.58
C THR A 122 -3.80 20.36 -20.09
N LYS A 123 -3.73 19.25 -20.85
CA LYS A 123 -3.79 19.26 -22.32
C LYS A 123 -5.08 18.55 -22.75
N PRO A 124 -6.22 19.28 -22.87
CA PRO A 124 -7.48 18.68 -23.28
C PRO A 124 -7.31 18.03 -24.65
N MET A 125 -7.78 16.79 -24.77
CA MET A 125 -7.71 16.06 -26.03
C MET A 125 -8.90 16.43 -26.89
N ASP A 126 -8.64 16.70 -28.17
CA ASP A 126 -9.69 16.87 -29.16
C ASP A 126 -10.35 15.52 -29.40
N ALA A 127 -11.52 15.31 -28.82
CA ALA A 127 -12.31 14.14 -29.12
C ALA A 127 -12.88 14.33 -30.53
N ILE A 128 -12.46 13.47 -31.47
CA ILE A 128 -12.83 13.49 -32.91
C ILE A 128 -14.34 13.75 -33.15
N VAL A 129 -15.20 13.33 -32.22
CA VAL A 129 -16.67 13.41 -32.34
C VAL A 129 -17.29 14.61 -31.59
N LEU A 130 -16.62 15.17 -30.59
CA LEU A 130 -17.22 16.11 -29.64
C LEU A 130 -16.48 17.46 -29.53
N GLY A 131 -15.33 17.62 -30.18
CA GLY A 131 -14.47 18.79 -30.03
C GLY A 131 -13.63 18.77 -28.75
N PRO A 132 -13.03 19.91 -28.34
CA PRO A 132 -12.32 20.01 -27.08
C PRO A 132 -13.32 19.95 -25.93
N VAL A 133 -13.34 18.82 -25.22
CA VAL A 133 -14.25 18.60 -24.09
C VAL A 133 -13.43 18.37 -22.81
N PRO A 134 -12.98 19.45 -22.12
CA PRO A 134 -12.09 19.32 -20.97
C PRO A 134 -12.67 18.43 -19.86
N TRP A 135 -13.99 18.48 -19.66
CA TRP A 135 -14.65 17.73 -18.59
C TRP A 135 -14.61 16.22 -18.77
N LEU A 136 -14.38 15.73 -20.00
CA LEU A 136 -14.42 14.30 -20.33
C LEU A 136 -13.31 13.50 -19.62
N VAL A 137 -12.14 14.12 -19.42
CA VAL A 137 -11.05 13.53 -18.64
C VAL A 137 -11.06 14.05 -17.21
N THR A 138 -11.41 15.32 -16.99
CA THR A 138 -11.37 15.94 -15.66
C THR A 138 -12.35 15.30 -14.67
N VAL A 139 -13.60 15.04 -15.06
CA VAL A 139 -14.62 14.46 -14.18
C VAL A 139 -14.19 13.07 -13.65
N PRO A 140 -13.84 12.09 -14.51
CA PRO A 140 -13.39 10.79 -14.00
C PRO A 140 -12.05 10.89 -13.24
N SER A 141 -11.15 11.81 -13.60
CA SER A 141 -9.90 12.05 -12.87
C SER A 141 -10.14 12.47 -11.42
N ILE A 142 -11.03 13.44 -11.20
CA ILE A 142 -11.41 13.90 -9.85
C ILE A 142 -12.02 12.74 -9.06
N ALA A 143 -12.92 11.97 -9.66
CA ALA A 143 -13.55 10.82 -9.01
C ALA A 143 -12.52 9.75 -8.59
N ILE A 144 -11.55 9.44 -9.46
CA ILE A 144 -10.49 8.46 -9.18
C ILE A 144 -9.58 8.97 -8.06
N ILE A 145 -9.05 10.20 -8.15
CA ILE A 145 -8.14 10.77 -7.16
C ILE A 145 -8.83 10.90 -5.80
N GLY A 146 -10.03 11.48 -5.77
CA GLY A 146 -10.80 11.64 -4.53
C GLY A 146 -11.08 10.29 -3.86
N ARG A 147 -11.40 9.26 -4.65
CA ARG A 147 -11.56 7.90 -4.15
C ARG A 147 -10.26 7.32 -3.60
N GLU A 148 -9.12 7.51 -4.26
CA GLU A 148 -7.83 6.98 -3.76
C GLU A 148 -7.46 7.58 -2.41
N ILE A 149 -7.65 8.89 -2.25
CA ILE A 149 -7.39 9.58 -0.97
C ILE A 149 -8.35 9.07 0.09
N THR A 150 -9.65 9.02 -0.21
CA THR A 150 -10.68 8.53 0.73
C THR A 150 -10.38 7.10 1.19
N MET A 151 -10.08 6.20 0.24
CA MET A 151 -9.78 4.81 0.58
C MET A 151 -8.49 4.65 1.38
N SER A 152 -7.51 5.53 1.17
CA SER A 152 -6.29 5.55 1.99
C SER A 152 -6.61 5.90 3.43
N ALA A 153 -7.34 7.00 3.64
CA ALA A 153 -7.73 7.47 4.97
C ALA A 153 -8.61 6.45 5.71
N VAL A 154 -9.60 5.87 5.02
CA VAL A 154 -10.49 4.89 5.67
C VAL A 154 -9.77 3.58 5.97
N ARG A 155 -8.81 3.16 5.13
CA ARG A 155 -7.99 1.97 5.41
C ARG A 155 -7.08 2.19 6.61
N GLU A 156 -6.45 3.36 6.71
CA GLU A 156 -5.61 3.73 7.86
C GLU A 156 -6.43 3.79 9.15
N TRP A 157 -7.58 4.48 9.12
CA TRP A 157 -8.51 4.52 10.25
C TRP A 157 -9.02 3.13 10.61
N ALA A 158 -9.38 2.28 9.64
CA ALA A 158 -9.85 0.93 9.93
C ALA A 158 -8.76 0.02 10.51
N ALA A 159 -7.48 0.27 10.17
CA ALA A 159 -6.34 -0.45 10.72
C ALA A 159 -6.04 -0.07 12.18
N SER A 160 -6.38 1.14 12.61
CA SER A 160 -6.24 1.57 14.01
C SER A 160 -7.39 1.07 14.91
N GLN A 161 -8.50 0.60 14.33
CA GLN A 161 -9.65 0.08 15.07
C GLN A 161 -9.57 -1.44 15.30
N ASN A 162 -10.37 -1.99 16.23
CA ASN A 162 -10.41 -3.43 16.57
C ASN A 162 -10.37 -4.35 15.33
N GLY A 163 -9.65 -5.48 15.43
CA GLY A 163 -9.34 -6.37 14.29
C GLY A 163 -10.50 -6.86 13.42
N LYS A 164 -11.76 -6.81 13.90
CA LYS A 164 -12.97 -7.10 13.10
C LYS A 164 -13.19 -6.08 11.97
N LEU A 165 -12.88 -4.80 12.17
CA LEU A 165 -12.95 -3.78 11.11
C LEU A 165 -11.85 -3.99 10.07
N SER A 166 -10.62 -4.24 10.52
CA SER A 166 -9.48 -4.53 9.65
C SER A 166 -9.72 -5.75 8.74
N GLN A 167 -10.35 -6.81 9.27
CA GLN A 167 -10.75 -7.98 8.46
C GLN A 167 -11.86 -7.66 7.45
N ALA A 168 -12.88 -6.86 7.80
CA ALA A 168 -13.94 -6.47 6.87
C ALA A 168 -13.39 -5.69 5.66
N VAL A 169 -12.29 -4.96 5.87
CA VAL A 169 -11.58 -4.16 4.87
C VAL A 169 -10.68 -4.99 3.96
N ALA A 170 -10.22 -6.16 4.42
CA ALA A 170 -9.23 -6.98 3.73
C ALA A 170 -9.82 -7.87 2.61
N VAL A 171 -11.13 -8.17 2.60
CA VAL A 171 -11.72 -9.24 1.77
C VAL A 171 -12.24 -8.77 0.40
N ASN A 172 -12.00 -7.51 -0.01
CA ASN A 172 -12.60 -7.03 -1.26
C ASN A 172 -11.72 -7.25 -2.51
N SER A 173 -12.00 -8.31 -3.27
CA SER A 173 -11.34 -8.66 -4.55
C SER A 173 -11.61 -7.65 -5.69
N LEU A 174 -12.58 -6.75 -5.52
CA LEU A 174 -12.92 -5.70 -6.50
C LEU A 174 -11.76 -4.73 -6.78
N GLY A 175 -10.76 -4.64 -5.89
CA GLY A 175 -9.59 -3.78 -6.09
C GLY A 175 -8.68 -4.22 -7.24
N LYS A 176 -8.63 -5.52 -7.56
CA LYS A 176 -7.68 -6.06 -8.57
C LYS A 176 -8.00 -5.61 -9.99
N TRP A 177 -9.28 -5.59 -10.34
CA TRP A 177 -9.72 -5.22 -11.69
C TRP A 177 -9.65 -3.72 -11.91
N LYS A 178 -9.97 -2.91 -10.88
CA LYS A 178 -9.89 -1.44 -10.96
C LYS A 178 -8.50 -0.97 -11.37
N THR A 179 -7.45 -1.45 -10.70
CA THR A 179 -6.09 -0.97 -10.95
C THR A 179 -5.61 -1.36 -12.34
N ALA A 180 -5.88 -2.59 -12.79
CA ALA A 180 -5.57 -3.02 -14.15
C ALA A 180 -6.27 -2.14 -15.19
N THR A 181 -7.59 -1.93 -15.06
CA THR A 181 -8.35 -1.06 -15.97
C THR A 181 -7.82 0.36 -15.97
N GLN A 182 -7.45 0.90 -14.81
CA GLN A 182 -6.92 2.25 -14.68
C GLN A 182 -5.56 2.40 -15.37
N MET A 183 -4.63 1.48 -15.13
CA MET A 183 -3.29 1.53 -15.73
C MET A 183 -3.35 1.38 -17.25
N ILE A 184 -4.24 0.53 -17.75
CA ILE A 184 -4.49 0.39 -19.20
C ILE A 184 -5.10 1.68 -19.76
N ALA A 185 -6.10 2.26 -19.08
CA ALA A 185 -6.71 3.52 -19.51
C ALA A 185 -5.66 4.64 -19.65
N LEU A 186 -4.83 4.83 -18.62
CA LEU A 186 -3.78 5.86 -18.63
C LEU A 186 -2.72 5.61 -19.69
N THR A 187 -2.32 4.36 -19.89
CA THR A 187 -1.37 3.99 -20.93
C THR A 187 -1.91 4.33 -22.31
N ILE A 188 -3.16 3.96 -22.60
CA ILE A 188 -3.81 4.26 -23.88
C ILE A 188 -3.95 5.76 -24.07
N LEU A 189 -4.38 6.50 -23.04
CA LEU A 189 -4.54 7.95 -23.11
C LEU A 189 -3.20 8.66 -23.34
N LEU A 190 -2.12 8.23 -22.68
CA LEU A 190 -0.79 8.78 -22.95
C LEU A 190 -0.32 8.45 -24.38
N ALA A 191 -0.52 7.22 -24.83
CA ALA A 191 -0.15 6.78 -26.18
C ALA A 191 -0.93 7.54 -27.26
N SER A 192 -2.23 7.78 -27.06
CA SER A 192 -3.09 8.46 -28.02
C SER A 192 -2.77 9.94 -28.23
N ARG A 193 -1.85 10.51 -27.43
CA ARG A 193 -1.28 11.84 -27.70
C ARG A 193 -0.40 11.83 -28.94
N ASP A 194 0.20 10.69 -29.27
CA ASP A 194 0.85 10.51 -30.56
C ASP A 194 -0.21 10.32 -31.64
N SER A 195 -0.07 11.06 -32.75
CA SER A 195 -0.97 11.00 -33.90
C SER A 195 -1.09 9.58 -34.47
N SER A 196 -0.07 8.74 -34.28
CA SER A 196 -0.07 7.33 -34.70
C SER A 196 -1.12 6.48 -33.96
N PHE A 197 -1.48 6.87 -32.73
CA PHE A 197 -2.37 6.12 -31.84
C PHE A 197 -3.66 6.87 -31.49
N GLU A 198 -3.96 7.97 -32.17
CA GLU A 198 -5.17 8.79 -31.95
C GLU A 198 -6.45 7.96 -31.99
N ARG A 199 -6.48 6.91 -32.83
CA ARG A 199 -7.62 5.97 -32.95
C ARG A 199 -7.97 5.23 -31.65
N LEU A 200 -7.03 5.16 -30.70
CA LEU A 200 -7.22 4.55 -29.39
C LEU A 200 -7.80 5.53 -28.35
N LEU A 201 -7.90 6.82 -28.67
CA LEU A 201 -8.41 7.83 -27.74
C LEU A 201 -9.82 7.48 -27.19
N PRO A 202 -10.81 7.06 -28.00
CA PRO A 202 -12.14 6.74 -27.49
C PRO A 202 -12.12 5.54 -26.53
N SER A 203 -11.29 4.53 -26.79
CA SER A 203 -11.17 3.37 -25.92
C SER A 203 -10.48 3.73 -24.61
N GLY A 204 -9.45 4.59 -24.63
CA GLY A 204 -8.79 5.13 -23.44
C GLY A 204 -9.76 5.90 -22.54
N ILE A 205 -10.60 6.76 -23.13
CA ILE A 205 -11.63 7.51 -22.41
C ILE A 205 -12.68 6.56 -21.85
N GLY A 206 -13.20 5.62 -22.65
CA GLY A 206 -14.16 4.62 -22.19
C GLY A 206 -13.63 3.80 -21.00
N LEU A 207 -12.39 3.34 -21.07
CA LEU A 207 -11.71 2.63 -19.98
C LEU A 207 -11.53 3.51 -18.74
N LEU A 208 -11.24 4.80 -18.90
CA LEU A 208 -11.14 5.75 -17.79
C LEU A 208 -12.48 5.89 -17.05
N TYR A 209 -13.59 5.99 -17.78
CA TYR A 209 -14.93 6.02 -17.19
C TYR A 209 -15.29 4.70 -16.50
N VAL A 210 -14.96 3.55 -17.10
CA VAL A 210 -15.14 2.24 -16.46
C VAL A 210 -14.31 2.18 -15.17
N SER A 211 -13.07 2.65 -15.19
CA SER A 211 -12.21 2.71 -14.00
C SER A 211 -12.78 3.62 -12.92
N ALA A 212 -13.29 4.79 -13.28
CA ALA A 212 -13.95 5.71 -12.35
C ALA A 212 -15.21 5.07 -11.74
N GLY A 213 -16.05 4.42 -12.55
CA GLY A 213 -17.22 3.68 -12.09
C GLY A 213 -16.87 2.56 -11.11
N LEU A 214 -15.88 1.73 -11.44
CA LEU A 214 -15.36 0.68 -10.56
C LEU A 214 -14.80 1.26 -9.25
N SER A 215 -14.17 2.43 -9.32
CA SER A 215 -13.62 3.13 -8.16
C SER A 215 -14.70 3.57 -7.18
N VAL A 216 -15.72 4.23 -7.68
CA VAL A 216 -16.86 4.70 -6.87
C VAL A 216 -17.64 3.49 -6.32
N TRP A 217 -17.89 2.48 -7.15
CA TRP A 217 -18.56 1.25 -6.71
C TRP A 217 -17.79 0.57 -5.57
N SER A 218 -16.47 0.44 -5.71
CA SER A 218 -15.59 -0.10 -4.68
C SER A 218 -15.71 0.69 -3.37
N LEU A 219 -15.78 2.02 -3.42
CA LEU A 219 -15.97 2.89 -2.25
C LEU A 219 -17.31 2.65 -1.56
N VAL A 220 -18.40 2.55 -2.31
CA VAL A 220 -19.73 2.30 -1.75
C VAL A 220 -19.79 0.94 -1.06
N VAL A 221 -19.27 -0.12 -1.69
CA VAL A 221 -19.21 -1.46 -1.09
C VAL A 221 -18.45 -1.44 0.23
N TYR A 222 -17.32 -0.73 0.25
CA TYR A 222 -16.46 -0.63 1.41
C TYR A 222 -17.11 0.13 2.57
N MET A 223 -17.71 1.29 2.30
CA MET A 223 -18.44 2.06 3.31
C MET A 223 -19.62 1.27 3.90
N ARG A 224 -20.33 0.50 3.06
CA ARG A 224 -21.43 -0.38 3.52
C ARG A 224 -20.91 -1.47 4.47
N GLN A 225 -19.75 -2.07 4.19
CA GLN A 225 -19.16 -3.07 5.08
C GLN A 225 -18.80 -2.48 6.45
N ILE A 226 -18.18 -1.30 6.47
CA ILE A 226 -17.83 -0.59 7.71
C ILE A 226 -19.09 -0.27 8.53
N MET A 227 -20.13 0.30 7.89
CA MET A 227 -21.37 0.63 8.59
C MET A 227 -22.05 -0.60 9.20
N ARG A 228 -22.06 -1.75 8.50
CA ARG A 228 -22.62 -3.00 9.06
C ARG A 228 -21.88 -3.47 10.32
N VAL A 229 -20.56 -3.33 10.36
CA VAL A 229 -19.75 -3.74 11.52
C VAL A 229 -19.98 -2.79 12.70
N LEU A 230 -20.07 -1.48 12.44
CA LEU A 230 -20.35 -0.48 13.47
C LEU A 230 -21.76 -0.65 14.07
N LEU A 231 -22.77 -0.91 13.22
CA LEU A 231 -24.16 -1.08 13.67
C LEU A 231 -24.39 -2.37 14.45
N LYS A 232 -23.62 -3.45 14.20
CA LYS A 232 -23.67 -4.70 14.99
C LYS A 232 -23.03 -4.59 16.38
N LYS A 233 -22.37 -3.46 16.69
CA LYS A 233 -21.66 -3.24 17.95
C LYS A 233 -22.52 -2.50 19.00
N LYS A 234 -23.81 -2.30 18.70
CA LYS A 234 -24.82 -1.68 19.57
C LYS A 234 -25.84 -2.72 19.96
#